data_AF-A0A7D5MJH1-F1
#
_entry.id   AF-A0A7D5MJH1-F1
#
_cell.length_a   1.000
_cell.length_b   1.000
_cell.length_c   1.000
_cell.angle_alpha   90.00
_cell.angle_beta   90.00
_cell.angle_gamma   90.00
#
_symmetry.space_group_name_H-M   'P 1'
#
loop_
_entity.id
_entity.type
_entity.pdbx_description
1 polymer ?
#
loop_
_entity_poly.entity_id
_entity_poly.type
_entity_poly.pdbx_seq_one_letter_code
_entity_poly.pdbx_strand_id
1 'polypeptide(L)' 'MKYIPSPIPIKYDYMYSATSNRSGRMQYHKIRPGVSKLRISRQEFIKAYNEMTILAIHPLPLRGQDAVFQLEFYV' A
#
# COMPACT_ATOMS: atom_id res chain seq x y z
N MET A 1 -3.19 -15.50 -15.49
CA MET A 1 -4.12 -14.39 -15.80
C MET A 1 -3.42 -13.45 -16.77
N LYS A 2 -4.04 -13.11 -17.91
CA LYS A 2 -3.54 -12.02 -18.75
C LYS A 2 -4.01 -10.71 -18.12
N TYR A 3 -3.07 -9.88 -17.64
CA TYR A 3 -3.36 -8.57 -17.08
C TYR A 3 -3.82 -7.65 -18.22
N ILE A 4 -5.05 -7.12 -18.13
CA ILE A 4 -5.54 -6.08 -19.04
C ILE A 4 -5.46 -4.77 -18.26
N PRO A 5 -4.50 -3.87 -18.58
CA PRO A 5 -4.40 -2.59 -17.91
C PRO A 5 -5.64 -1.75 -18.21
N SER A 6 -6.12 -0.98 -17.23
CA SER A 6 -7.07 0.09 -17.49
C SER A 6 -6.46 1.06 -18.50
N PRO A 7 -7.18 1.46 -19.57
CA PRO A 7 -6.72 2.48 -20.51
C PRO A 7 -6.66 3.88 -19.87
N ILE A 8 -7.27 4.04 -18.68
CA ILE A 8 -7.34 5.30 -17.95
C ILE A 8 -6.58 5.14 -16.61
N PRO A 9 -5.63 6.04 -16.29
CA PRO A 9 -4.94 6.03 -14.99
C PRO A 9 -5.95 6.18 -13.85
N ILE A 10 -5.83 5.34 -12.83
CA ILE A 10 -6.63 5.46 -11.61
C ILE A 10 -6.25 6.78 -10.93
N LYS A 11 -7.24 7.63 -10.69
CA LYS A 11 -7.08 8.82 -9.87
C LYS A 11 -7.29 8.43 -8.41
N TYR A 12 -6.31 8.76 -7.58
CA TYR A 12 -6.33 8.51 -6.14
C TYR A 12 -5.67 9.69 -5.44
N ASP A 13 -6.07 9.98 -4.22
CA ASP A 13 -5.51 11.05 -3.40
C ASP A 13 -4.26 10.60 -2.66
N TYR A 14 -4.28 9.36 -2.14
CA TYR A 14 -3.16 8.79 -1.40
C TYR A 14 -2.97 7.30 -1.68
N MET A 15 -1.71 6.88 -1.67
CA MET A 15 -1.32 5.48 -1.59
C MET A 15 -0.75 5.22 -0.20
N TYR A 16 -1.27 4.20 0.47
CA TYR A 16 -0.77 3.71 1.73
C TYR A 16 -0.03 2.40 1.51
N SER A 17 1.12 2.23 2.16
CA SER A 17 1.99 1.07 1.97
C SER A 17 2.43 0.48 3.31
N ALA A 18 2.28 -0.83 3.45
CA ALA A 18 2.78 -1.62 4.58
C ALA A 18 3.80 -2.64 4.06
N THR A 19 5.08 -2.39 4.34
CA THR A 19 6.21 -3.19 3.84
C THR A 19 7.17 -3.58 4.96
N SER A 20 7.71 -4.80 4.97
CA SER A 20 8.75 -5.17 5.93
C SER A 20 10.12 -4.65 5.50
N ASN A 21 10.93 -4.21 6.46
CA ASN A 21 12.34 -3.91 6.21
C ASN A 21 13.19 -5.20 6.21
N ARG A 22 14.52 -5.05 6.02
CA ARG A 22 15.48 -6.17 6.08
C ARG A 22 15.48 -6.92 7.41
N SER A 23 15.06 -6.29 8.51
CA SER A 23 14.96 -6.92 9.82
C SER A 23 13.57 -7.51 10.10
N GLY A 24 12.69 -7.60 9.10
CA GLY A 24 11.32 -8.13 9.24
C GLY A 24 10.31 -7.21 9.92
N ARG A 25 10.71 -5.99 10.33
CA ARG A 25 9.80 -5.03 10.97
C ARG A 25 8.96 -4.32 9.91
N MET A 26 7.64 -4.32 10.11
CA MET A 26 6.69 -3.60 9.25
C MET A 26 6.91 -2.10 9.33
N GLN A 27 6.89 -1.45 8.17
CA GLN A 27 6.99 -0.02 7.98
C GLN A 27 5.78 0.48 7.21
N TYR A 28 5.21 1.57 7.68
CA TYR A 28 3.98 2.14 7.15
C TYR A 28 4.28 3.49 6.52
N HIS A 29 3.74 3.72 5.33
CA HIS A 29 3.95 4.96 4.59
C HIS A 29 2.65 5.47 3.98
N LYS A 30 2.60 6.78 3.80
CA LYS A 30 1.57 7.51 3.06
C LYS A 30 2.25 8.31 1.96
N ILE A 31 1.74 8.19 0.75
CA ILE A 31 2.32 8.81 -0.44
C ILE A 31 1.21 9.54 -1.17
N ARG A 32 1.38 10.84 -1.38
CA ARG A 32 0.51 11.64 -2.26
C ARG A 32 1.10 11.62 -3.67
N PRO A 33 0.30 11.46 -4.73
CA PRO A 33 0.81 11.56 -6.10
C PRO A 33 1.60 12.85 -6.31
N GLY A 34 2.80 12.74 -6.91
CA GLY A 34 3.68 13.88 -7.14
C GLY A 34 4.42 14.42 -5.92
N VAL A 35 4.24 13.83 -4.73
CA VAL A 35 4.93 14.24 -3.50
C VAL A 35 5.77 13.09 -2.94
N SER A 36 6.75 13.42 -2.10
CA SER A 36 7.61 12.46 -1.42
C SER A 36 6.85 11.54 -0.45
N LYS A 37 7.44 10.36 -0.25
CA LYS A 37 6.95 9.31 0.65
C LYS A 37 7.11 9.75 2.11
N LEU A 38 6.00 9.81 2.85
CA LEU A 38 5.98 10.12 4.28
C LEU A 38 5.86 8.82 5.09
N ARG A 39 6.68 8.68 6.13
CA ARG A 39 6.54 7.59 7.11
C ARG A 39 5.45 7.93 8.11
N ILE A 40 4.56 6.97 8.37
CA ILE A 40 3.42 7.13 9.27
C ILE A 40 3.43 6.06 10.36
N SER A 41 2.57 6.23 11.37
CA SER A 41 2.36 5.23 12.41
C SER A 41 1.52 4.04 11.92
N ARG A 42 1.63 2.90 12.62
CA ARG A 42 0.74 1.75 12.39
C ARG A 42 -0.73 2.12 12.61
N GLN A 43 -1.03 2.94 13.61
CA GLN A 43 -2.39 3.33 13.95
C GLN A 43 -3.02 4.18 12.85
N GLU A 44 -2.26 5.13 12.30
CA GLU A 44 -2.72 5.92 11.15
C GLU A 44 -3.00 5.04 9.93
N PHE A 45 -2.13 4.08 9.64
CA PHE A 45 -2.33 3.14 8.54
C PHE A 45 -3.60 2.30 8.72
N ILE A 46 -3.82 1.73 9.91
CA ILE A 46 -5.01 0.92 10.23
C ILE A 46 -6.27 1.76 10.13
N LYS A 47 -6.22 3.01 10.64
CA LYS A 47 -7.34 3.94 10.54
C LYS A 47 -7.70 4.20 9.08
N ALA A 48 -6.71 4.52 8.24
CA ALA A 48 -6.92 4.72 6.81
C ALA A 48 -7.49 3.47 6.13
N TYR A 49 -6.97 2.28 6.42
CA TYR A 49 -7.44 1.02 5.83
C TYR A 49 -8.89 0.69 6.20
N ASN A 50 -9.30 1.01 7.44
CA ASN A 50 -10.64 0.67 7.92
C ASN A 50 -11.70 1.75 7.60
N GLU A 51 -11.30 3.02 7.50
CA GLU A 51 -12.25 4.14 7.44
C GLU A 51 -12.34 4.80 6.06
N MET A 52 -11.31 4.68 5.21
CA MET A 52 -11.30 5.32 3.89
C MET A 52 -11.95 4.42 2.82
N THR A 53 -12.48 5.05 1.77
CA THR A 53 -12.97 4.31 0.60
C THR A 53 -11.80 3.84 -0.25
N ILE A 54 -11.49 2.55 -0.17
CA ILE A 54 -10.38 1.95 -0.91
C ILE A 54 -10.80 1.74 -2.38
N LEU A 55 -10.06 2.35 -3.30
CA LEU A 55 -10.23 2.21 -4.74
C LEU A 55 -9.60 0.92 -5.27
N ALA A 56 -8.43 0.56 -4.75
CA ALA A 56 -7.70 -0.62 -5.16
C ALA A 56 -6.75 -1.11 -4.05
N ILE A 57 -6.46 -2.42 -4.07
CA ILE A 57 -5.46 -3.05 -3.21
C ILE A 57 -4.47 -3.80 -4.09
N HIS A 58 -3.18 -3.60 -3.82
CA HIS A 58 -2.07 -4.28 -4.48
C HIS A 58 -1.30 -5.10 -3.46
N PRO A 59 -1.48 -6.43 -3.41
CA PRO A 59 -0.67 -7.28 -2.57
C PRO A 59 0.77 -7.30 -3.09
N LEU A 60 1.74 -7.17 -2.19
CA LEU A 60 3.16 -7.19 -2.49
C LEU A 60 3.76 -8.52 -2.00
N PRO A 61 3.72 -9.60 -2.80
CA PRO A 61 4.23 -10.90 -2.36
C PRO A 61 5.75 -10.83 -2.14
N LEU A 62 6.20 -11.28 -0.96
CA LEU A 62 7.62 -11.56 -0.74
C LEU A 62 7.92 -13.00 -1.13
N ARG A 63 8.78 -13.17 -2.15
CA ARG A 63 9.28 -14.49 -2.53
C ARG A 63 10.04 -15.11 -1.35
N GLY A 64 9.62 -16.31 -0.93
CA GLY A 64 10.27 -17.07 0.15
C GLY A 64 9.80 -16.73 1.57
N GLN A 65 8.77 -15.89 1.75
CA GLN A 65 8.15 -15.65 3.05
C GLN A 65 6.62 -15.72 2.95
N ASP A 66 6.07 -16.93 3.07
CA ASP A 66 4.63 -17.19 2.90
C ASP A 66 3.76 -16.52 3.98
N ALA A 67 4.34 -16.09 5.10
CA ALA A 67 3.63 -15.51 6.23
C ALA A 67 3.66 -13.96 6.29
N VAL A 68 4.40 -13.29 5.41
CA VAL A 68 4.52 -11.81 5.43
C VAL A 68 3.65 -11.20 4.34
N PHE A 69 2.47 -10.73 4.75
CA PHE A 69 1.56 -9.99 3.89
C PHE A 69 1.97 -8.52 3.84
N GLN A 70 2.66 -8.13 2.77
CA GLN A 70 2.85 -6.72 2.43
C GLN A 70 1.78 -6.30 1.44
N LEU A 71 1.35 -5.05 1.52
CA LEU A 71 0.34 -4.52 0.62
C LEU A 71 0.46 -3.03 0.46
N GLU A 72 -0.12 -2.57 -0.64
CA GLU A 72 -0.46 -1.19 -0.91
C GLU A 72 -1.97 -1.07 -1.10
N PHE A 73 -2.54 0.04 -0.69
CA PHE A 73 -3.91 0.39 -1.03
C PHE A 73 -4.01 1.85 -1.43
N TYR A 74 -4.96 2.12 -2.32
CA TYR A 74 -5.16 3.41 -2.96
C TYR A 74 -6.52 3.94 -2.50
N VAL A 75 -6.53 5.20 -2.06
CA VAL A 75 -7.73 5.94 -1.65
C VAL A 75 -7.82 7.23 -2.44
#